data_AF-R1EVH1-F1
#
_entry.id   AF-R1EVH1-F1
#
_cell.length_a   1.000
_cell.length_b   1.000
_cell.length_c   1.000
_cell.angle_alpha   90.00
_cell.angle_beta   90.00
_cell.angle_gamma   90.00
#
_symmetry.space_group_name_H-M   'P 1'
#
loop_
_entity.id
_entity.type
_entity.pdbx_description
1 polymer ?
#
loop_
_entity_poly.entity_id
_entity_poly.type
_entity_poly.pdbx_seq_one_letter_code
_entity_poly.pdbx_strand_id
1 'polypeptide(L)'
;MSGLDGAKNRWDELHWVHVVQSNVIHVDDADNITNSVVWDADTGFGGNGVGDDNCVADGPLANLTLNISPASNNTPYCLSRDFNVKTFYGANQTYLDGCFAMTNYSVAWDCWATQPHGSAHAGVGGTMQDAILSPGASSFCIMQI
;
A
#
# COMPACT_ATOMS: atom_id res chain seq x y z
N MET A 1 -21.63 -12.90 17.49
CA MET A 1 -21.07 -11.65 18.03
C MET A 1 -19.58 -11.82 17.97
N SER A 2 -19.00 -11.22 16.95
CA SER A 2 -17.58 -11.20 16.69
C SER A 2 -16.92 -10.25 17.66
N GLY A 3 -15.90 -10.73 18.38
CA GLY A 3 -15.25 -9.98 19.47
C GLY A 3 -14.35 -8.83 19.01
N LEU A 4 -14.71 -8.12 17.95
CA LEU A 4 -13.98 -6.99 17.39
C LEU A 4 -14.75 -5.70 17.70
N ASP A 5 -14.09 -4.76 18.38
CA ASP A 5 -14.71 -3.50 18.82
C ASP A 5 -15.19 -2.69 17.60
N GLY A 6 -16.44 -2.22 17.63
CA GLY A 6 -17.06 -1.48 16.52
C GLY A 6 -17.68 -2.30 15.38
N ALA A 7 -17.37 -3.60 15.23
CA ALA A 7 -17.95 -4.43 14.17
C ALA A 7 -19.39 -4.88 14.51
N LYS A 8 -20.39 -4.40 13.76
CA LYS A 8 -21.81 -4.70 13.98
C LYS A 8 -22.28 -5.91 13.18
N ASN A 9 -21.60 -6.27 12.10
CA ASN A 9 -21.95 -7.41 11.26
C ASN A 9 -20.72 -8.04 10.56
N ARG A 10 -20.91 -9.16 9.84
CA ARG A 10 -19.81 -9.90 9.18
C ARG A 10 -19.08 -9.07 8.11
N TRP A 11 -19.74 -8.08 7.52
CA TRP A 11 -19.10 -7.11 6.63
C TRP A 11 -18.19 -6.17 7.39
N ASP A 12 -18.61 -5.73 8.58
CA ASP A 12 -17.77 -4.90 9.43
C ASP A 12 -16.55 -5.70 9.91
N GLU A 13 -16.64 -7.02 10.12
CA GLU A 13 -15.47 -7.85 10.43
C GLU A 13 -14.47 -7.93 9.28
N LEU A 14 -14.93 -8.23 8.05
CA LEU A 14 -14.07 -8.34 6.88
C LEU A 14 -13.40 -7.01 6.54
N HIS A 15 -14.16 -5.90 6.60
CA HIS A 15 -13.58 -4.57 6.44
C HIS A 15 -12.78 -4.12 7.64
N TRP A 16 -13.04 -4.57 8.87
CA TRP A 16 -12.26 -4.13 10.03
C TRP A 16 -10.78 -4.48 9.88
N VAL A 17 -10.46 -5.66 9.33
CA VAL A 17 -9.05 -6.02 9.07
C VAL A 17 -8.41 -5.11 8.02
N HIS A 18 -9.17 -4.71 7.00
CA HIS A 18 -8.75 -3.78 5.95
C HIS A 18 -8.64 -2.31 6.45
N VAL A 19 -9.58 -1.87 7.30
CA VAL A 19 -9.61 -0.55 7.97
C VAL A 19 -8.46 -0.43 8.97
N VAL A 20 -8.24 -1.46 9.78
CA VAL A 20 -7.12 -1.49 10.73
C VAL A 20 -5.79 -1.54 9.97
N GLN A 21 -5.67 -2.32 8.89
CA GLN A 21 -4.50 -2.26 8.01
C GLN A 21 -4.27 -0.85 7.44
N SER A 22 -5.33 -0.19 6.97
CA SER A 22 -5.27 1.18 6.47
C SER A 22 -4.88 2.19 7.57
N ASN A 23 -5.23 1.93 8.83
CA ASN A 23 -4.81 2.73 9.98
C ASN A 23 -3.35 2.49 10.41
N VAL A 24 -2.70 1.40 9.98
CA VAL A 24 -1.26 1.15 10.26
C VAL A 24 -0.38 1.97 9.31
N ILE A 25 -0.88 2.34 8.13
CA ILE A 25 -0.33 3.46 7.36
C ILE A 25 -0.88 4.71 8.03
N HIS A 26 -0.11 5.28 8.95
CA HIS A 26 -0.59 6.41 9.74
C HIS A 26 -1.05 7.52 8.79
N VAL A 27 -2.15 8.15 9.16
CA VAL A 27 -2.77 9.33 8.52
C VAL A 27 -1.75 10.43 8.16
N ASP A 28 -0.61 10.47 8.86
CA ASP A 28 0.51 11.40 8.66
C ASP A 28 1.44 11.02 7.48
N ASP A 29 1.47 9.73 7.10
CA ASP A 29 2.35 9.21 6.03
C ASP A 29 1.82 9.50 4.64
N ALA A 30 0.50 9.66 4.49
CA ALA A 30 -0.12 10.05 3.22
C ALA A 30 0.30 11.46 2.78
N ASP A 31 0.56 12.35 3.74
CA ASP A 31 1.04 13.70 3.49
C ASP A 31 2.54 13.73 3.19
N ASN A 32 3.29 12.70 3.59
CA ASN A 32 4.71 12.59 3.30
C ASN A 32 5.22 11.13 3.36
N ILE A 33 5.06 10.41 2.25
CA ILE A 33 5.53 9.02 2.11
C ILE A 33 7.01 8.86 2.44
N THR A 34 7.87 9.86 2.17
CA THR A 34 9.32 9.74 2.41
C THR A 34 9.71 9.80 3.89
N ASN A 35 8.85 10.31 4.76
CA ASN A 35 9.13 10.44 6.20
C ASN A 35 8.47 9.36 7.06
N SER A 36 7.71 8.44 6.46
CA SER A 36 7.06 7.36 7.20
C SER A 36 8.10 6.38 7.75
N VAL A 37 7.90 5.97 9.00
CA VAL A 37 8.67 4.91 9.65
C VAL A 37 8.57 3.56 8.92
N VAL A 38 7.53 3.37 8.10
CA VAL A 38 7.37 2.18 7.25
C VAL A 38 8.54 2.04 6.27
N TRP A 39 9.13 3.15 5.82
CA TRP A 39 10.24 3.17 4.87
C TRP A 39 11.58 3.50 5.52
N ASP A 40 11.65 3.51 6.85
CA ASP A 40 12.90 3.64 7.57
C ASP A 40 13.83 2.47 7.22
N ALA A 41 15.12 2.77 7.01
CA ALA A 41 16.10 1.76 6.61
C ALA A 41 16.41 0.76 7.73
N ASP A 42 16.34 1.17 9.00
CA ASP A 42 16.77 0.34 10.12
C ASP A 42 15.59 -0.42 10.76
N THR A 43 14.44 0.24 10.85
CA THR A 43 13.24 -0.23 11.56
C THR A 43 12.07 -0.56 10.64
N GLY A 44 12.10 -0.09 9.40
CA GLY A 44 11.08 -0.28 8.38
C GLY A 44 11.48 -1.27 7.28
N PHE A 45 10.90 -1.09 6.09
CA PHE A 45 11.08 -1.94 4.91
C PHE A 45 12.09 -1.37 3.89
N GLY A 46 12.90 -0.40 4.30
CA GLY A 46 13.76 0.37 3.40
C GLY A 46 12.98 1.42 2.60
N GLY A 47 13.72 2.40 2.12
CA GLY A 47 13.26 3.61 1.46
C GLY A 47 12.89 3.42 -0.01
N ASN A 48 13.01 4.53 -0.74
CA ASN A 48 12.77 4.61 -2.17
C ASN A 48 13.82 3.83 -2.97
N GLY A 49 13.51 3.54 -4.23
CA GLY A 49 14.47 3.05 -5.19
C GLY A 49 15.55 4.07 -5.53
N VAL A 50 16.71 3.58 -5.97
CA VAL A 50 17.81 4.40 -6.49
C VAL A 50 18.26 3.91 -7.86
N GLY A 51 18.93 4.77 -8.62
CA GLY A 51 19.46 4.41 -9.94
C GLY A 51 18.39 4.27 -11.02
N ASP A 52 18.78 3.75 -12.18
CA ASP A 52 17.91 3.64 -13.35
C ASP A 52 16.89 2.49 -13.25
N ASP A 53 17.18 1.50 -12.40
CA ASP A 53 16.32 0.34 -12.15
C ASP A 53 15.37 0.53 -10.95
N ASN A 54 15.51 1.65 -10.24
CA ASN A 54 14.72 1.99 -9.05
C ASN A 54 14.75 0.88 -7.99
N CYS A 55 15.84 0.12 -7.91
CA CYS A 55 15.98 -0.92 -6.89
C CYS A 55 16.07 -0.28 -5.51
N VAL A 56 15.36 -0.87 -4.54
CA VAL A 56 15.54 -0.51 -3.13
C VAL A 56 16.97 -0.81 -2.73
N ALA A 57 17.69 0.17 -2.19
CA ALA A 57 19.12 0.04 -1.87
C ALA A 57 19.44 0.02 -0.38
N ASP A 58 18.43 0.22 0.48
CA ASP A 58 18.60 0.24 1.92
C ASP A 58 17.57 -0.63 2.66
N GLY A 59 17.85 -0.84 3.94
CA GLY A 59 17.05 -1.66 4.84
C GLY A 59 16.97 -3.14 4.48
N PRO A 60 16.05 -3.87 5.15
CA PRO A 60 16.05 -5.33 5.14
C PRO A 60 15.72 -5.93 3.78
N LEU A 61 15.21 -5.14 2.83
CA LEU A 61 14.75 -5.59 1.52
C LEU A 61 15.67 -5.19 0.37
N ALA A 62 16.78 -4.49 0.61
CA ALA A 62 17.67 -3.99 -0.44
C ALA A 62 18.19 -5.07 -1.41
N ASN A 63 18.32 -6.31 -0.93
CA ASN A 63 18.81 -7.45 -1.71
C ASN A 63 17.72 -8.49 -2.00
N LEU A 64 16.44 -8.10 -1.91
CA LEU A 64 15.33 -9.00 -2.21
C LEU A 64 15.26 -9.27 -3.72
N THR A 65 15.45 -10.53 -4.11
CA THR A 65 15.22 -10.99 -5.48
C THR A 65 13.80 -11.52 -5.64
N LEU A 66 13.05 -10.89 -6.54
CA LEU A 66 11.73 -11.32 -6.98
C LEU A 66 11.86 -12.18 -8.24
N ASN A 67 11.11 -13.27 -8.30
CA ASN A 67 11.23 -14.27 -9.38
C ASN A 67 9.92 -14.49 -10.15
N ILE A 68 8.82 -13.88 -9.70
CA ILE A 68 7.51 -14.02 -10.33
C ILE A 68 7.27 -12.74 -11.10
N SER A 69 7.19 -12.85 -12.43
CA SER A 69 6.71 -11.77 -13.28
C SER A 69 6.21 -12.32 -14.62
N PRO A 70 4.92 -12.07 -14.96
CA PRO A 70 4.39 -12.40 -16.27
C PRO A 70 5.01 -11.54 -17.38
N ALA A 71 5.57 -10.37 -17.04
CA ALA A 71 6.20 -9.46 -18.00
C ALA A 71 7.65 -9.87 -18.35
N SER A 72 8.36 -10.56 -17.45
CA SER A 72 9.78 -10.93 -17.64
C SER A 72 10.01 -12.43 -17.91
N ASN A 73 8.94 -13.20 -18.16
CA ASN A 73 9.02 -14.68 -18.23
C ASN A 73 9.74 -15.28 -17.00
N ASN A 74 9.44 -14.73 -15.82
CA ASN A 74 10.08 -15.09 -14.53
C ASN A 74 11.61 -14.89 -14.48
N THR A 75 12.15 -13.96 -15.27
CA THR A 75 13.53 -13.48 -15.09
C THR A 75 13.63 -12.78 -13.72
N PRO A 76 14.62 -13.13 -12.87
CA PRO A 76 14.80 -12.50 -11.57
C PRO A 76 15.05 -11.00 -11.66
N TYR A 77 14.48 -10.24 -10.72
CA TYR A 77 14.60 -8.78 -10.64
C TYR A 77 14.63 -8.34 -9.16
N CYS A 78 15.04 -7.09 -8.89
CA CYS A 78 15.03 -6.52 -7.55
C CYS A 78 13.62 -6.06 -7.16
N LEU A 79 13.37 -5.89 -5.85
CA LEU A 79 12.28 -5.05 -5.40
C LEU A 79 12.53 -3.60 -5.82
N SER A 80 11.60 -3.01 -6.57
CA SER A 80 11.70 -1.61 -7.03
C SER A 80 10.62 -0.71 -6.44
N ARG A 81 10.96 0.56 -6.18
CA ARG A 81 10.06 1.62 -5.70
C ARG A 81 10.39 2.94 -6.38
N ASP A 82 9.37 3.73 -6.66
CA ASP A 82 9.53 5.07 -7.24
C ASP A 82 8.47 5.99 -6.61
N PHE A 83 8.81 6.53 -5.45
CA PHE A 83 7.89 7.29 -4.64
C PHE A 83 7.38 8.55 -5.35
N ASN A 84 6.05 8.61 -5.49
CA ASN A 84 5.34 9.77 -5.98
C ASN A 84 4.43 10.33 -4.88
N VAL A 85 4.98 11.26 -4.10
CA VAL A 85 4.30 11.93 -2.97
C VAL A 85 2.95 12.51 -3.40
N LYS A 86 2.88 13.15 -4.57
CA LYS A 86 1.64 13.79 -5.06
C LYS A 86 0.54 12.76 -5.31
N THR A 87 0.88 11.62 -5.88
CA THR A 87 -0.08 10.53 -6.11
C THR A 87 -0.45 9.87 -4.80
N PHE A 88 0.54 9.63 -3.92
CA PHE A 88 0.33 9.02 -2.60
C PHE A 88 -0.57 9.87 -1.69
N TYR A 89 -0.61 11.19 -1.86
CA TYR A 89 -1.55 12.07 -1.17
C TYR A 89 -3.03 11.66 -1.35
N GLY A 90 -3.36 11.00 -2.46
CA GLY A 90 -4.68 10.42 -2.67
C GLY A 90 -5.05 9.32 -1.66
N ALA A 91 -4.08 8.77 -0.95
CA ALA A 91 -4.28 7.79 0.11
C ALA A 91 -4.63 8.41 1.48
N ASN A 92 -4.81 9.73 1.56
CA ASN A 92 -5.04 10.41 2.83
C ASN A 92 -6.43 10.16 3.44
N GLN A 93 -6.57 10.53 4.72
CA GLN A 93 -7.79 10.33 5.49
C GLN A 93 -9.02 11.04 4.91
N THR A 94 -8.85 12.16 4.19
CA THR A 94 -9.98 12.88 3.58
C THR A 94 -10.69 12.00 2.55
N TYR A 95 -9.93 11.27 1.74
CA TYR A 95 -10.50 10.37 0.73
C TYR A 95 -11.06 9.09 1.37
N LEU A 96 -10.38 8.54 2.38
CA LEU A 96 -10.90 7.44 3.19
C LEU A 96 -12.27 7.78 3.80
N ASP A 97 -12.37 8.89 4.54
CA ASP A 97 -13.60 9.33 5.19
C ASP A 97 -14.74 9.55 4.19
N GLY A 98 -14.41 10.11 3.01
CA GLY A 98 -15.35 10.31 1.92
C GLY A 98 -15.97 8.98 1.44
N CYS A 99 -15.17 7.94 1.27
CA CYS A 99 -15.66 6.62 0.89
C CYS A 99 -16.43 5.93 2.03
N PHE A 100 -16.00 6.08 3.30
CA PHE A 100 -16.70 5.50 4.46
C PHE A 100 -18.06 6.13 4.75
N ALA A 101 -18.28 7.37 4.33
CA ALA A 101 -19.59 8.02 4.44
C ALA A 101 -20.65 7.44 3.49
N MET A 102 -20.26 6.58 2.53
CA MET A 102 -21.16 6.02 1.53
C MET A 102 -21.99 4.86 2.10
N THR A 103 -23.29 4.86 1.78
CA THR A 103 -24.23 3.83 2.27
C THR A 103 -24.48 2.70 1.27
N ASN A 104 -23.99 2.83 0.03
CA ASN A 104 -24.10 1.79 -1.00
C ASN A 104 -22.74 1.11 -1.19
N TYR A 105 -22.69 -0.19 -0.92
CA TYR A 105 -21.45 -0.96 -0.98
C TYR A 105 -20.76 -0.89 -2.35
N SER A 106 -21.50 -1.05 -3.45
CA SER A 106 -20.88 -1.06 -4.78
C SER A 106 -20.22 0.27 -5.13
N VAL A 107 -20.79 1.38 -4.64
CA VAL A 107 -20.21 2.72 -4.82
C VAL A 107 -19.04 2.95 -3.87
N ALA A 108 -19.17 2.51 -2.61
CA ALA A 108 -18.10 2.61 -1.62
C ALA A 108 -16.87 1.79 -2.02
N TRP A 109 -17.09 0.59 -2.55
CA TRP A 109 -16.04 -0.30 -3.05
C TRP A 109 -15.27 0.33 -4.22
N ASP A 110 -15.97 0.87 -5.21
CA ASP A 110 -15.34 1.55 -6.35
C ASP A 110 -14.53 2.78 -5.91
N CYS A 111 -15.05 3.51 -4.91
CA CYS A 111 -14.34 4.60 -4.24
C CYS A 111 -13.04 4.11 -3.61
N TRP A 112 -13.09 3.14 -2.69
CA TRP A 112 -11.90 2.63 -1.99
C TRP A 112 -10.85 2.08 -2.96
N ALA A 113 -11.29 1.27 -3.94
CA ALA A 113 -10.40 0.63 -4.91
C ALA A 113 -9.63 1.66 -5.77
N THR A 114 -10.28 2.77 -6.12
CA THR A 114 -9.67 3.81 -6.94
C THR A 114 -8.80 4.74 -6.10
N GLN A 115 -9.40 5.35 -5.08
CA GLN A 115 -8.78 6.31 -4.18
C GLN A 115 -9.42 6.11 -2.80
N PRO A 116 -8.72 5.43 -1.89
CA PRO A 116 -7.29 5.61 -1.67
C PRO A 116 -6.38 4.51 -2.23
N HIS A 117 -6.89 3.31 -2.55
CA HIS A 117 -6.06 2.13 -2.81
C HIS A 117 -5.16 2.28 -4.03
N GLY A 118 -5.75 2.58 -5.19
CA GLY A 118 -4.97 2.81 -6.42
C GLY A 118 -3.97 3.95 -6.28
N SER A 119 -4.31 5.01 -5.54
CA SER A 119 -3.41 6.13 -5.25
C SER A 119 -2.23 5.73 -4.38
N ALA A 120 -2.45 4.86 -3.41
CA ALA A 120 -1.40 4.33 -2.56
C ALA A 120 -0.44 3.47 -3.41
N HIS A 121 -0.96 2.52 -4.20
CA HIS A 121 -0.16 1.68 -5.10
C HIS A 121 0.71 2.52 -6.04
N ALA A 122 0.10 3.53 -6.67
CA ALA A 122 0.76 4.44 -7.59
C ALA A 122 1.70 5.44 -6.93
N GLY A 123 1.48 5.75 -5.66
CA GLY A 123 2.38 6.58 -4.88
C GLY A 123 3.64 5.84 -4.42
N VAL A 124 3.60 4.52 -4.22
CA VAL A 124 4.83 3.72 -3.97
C VAL A 124 5.58 3.44 -5.28
N GLY A 125 4.87 3.23 -6.38
CA GLY A 125 5.48 2.98 -7.68
C GLY A 125 6.18 1.62 -7.76
N GLY A 126 6.99 1.44 -8.81
CA GLY A 126 7.80 0.23 -9.01
C GLY A 126 6.99 -1.07 -8.94
N THR A 127 7.46 -2.02 -8.13
CA THR A 127 6.81 -3.33 -7.94
C THR A 127 5.39 -3.19 -7.37
N MET A 128 5.14 -2.19 -6.53
CA MET A 128 3.82 -1.96 -5.93
C MET A 128 2.80 -1.41 -6.91
N GLN A 129 3.20 -0.76 -8.00
CA GLN A 129 2.25 -0.21 -8.97
C GLN A 129 1.52 -1.29 -9.78
N ASP A 130 2.13 -2.45 -9.95
CA ASP A 130 1.56 -3.56 -10.71
C ASP A 130 0.66 -4.41 -9.79
N ALA A 131 -0.64 -4.44 -10.05
CA ALA A 131 -1.59 -5.18 -9.21
C ALA A 131 -1.28 -6.70 -9.11
N ILE A 132 -0.62 -7.28 -10.12
CA ILE A 132 -0.22 -8.68 -10.14
C ILE A 132 1.06 -8.90 -9.32
N LEU A 133 2.01 -7.97 -9.39
CA LEU A 133 3.32 -8.10 -8.76
C LEU A 133 3.41 -7.46 -7.38
N SER A 134 2.47 -6.59 -7.04
CA SER A 134 2.44 -5.88 -5.77
C SER A 134 2.50 -6.81 -4.55
N PRO A 135 1.92 -8.03 -4.52
CA PRO A 135 2.13 -8.96 -3.41
C PRO A 135 3.59 -9.37 -3.16
N GLY A 136 4.47 -9.21 -4.15
CA GLY A 136 5.91 -9.44 -4.01
C GLY A 136 6.62 -8.35 -3.20
N ALA A 137 6.03 -7.17 -3.03
CA ALA A 137 6.55 -6.14 -2.16
C ALA A 137 6.04 -6.35 -0.73
N SER A 138 6.92 -6.41 0.26
CA SER A 138 6.55 -6.72 1.65
C SER A 138 5.60 -5.68 2.27
N SER A 139 5.62 -4.45 1.77
CA SER A 139 4.67 -3.39 2.13
C SER A 139 3.25 -3.64 1.60
N PHE A 140 3.02 -4.59 0.70
CA PHE A 140 1.67 -4.91 0.19
C PHE A 140 0.74 -5.44 1.27
N CYS A 141 1.26 -6.25 2.19
CA CYS A 141 0.48 -6.81 3.29
C CYS A 141 0.02 -5.75 4.31
N ILE A 142 0.52 -4.52 4.22
CA ILE A 142 0.01 -3.38 4.98
C ILE A 142 -0.76 -2.39 4.10
N MET A 143 -0.83 -2.62 2.78
CA MET A 143 -1.47 -1.75 1.78
C MET A 143 -2.86 -2.24 1.32
N GLN A 144 -3.31 -3.44 1.74
CA GLN A 144 -4.66 -3.91 1.40
C GLN A 144 -5.70 -3.03 2.12
N ILE A 145 -6.48 -2.30 1.30
CA ILE A 145 -7.65 -1.46 1.68
C ILE A 145 -8.92 -2.23 1.34
#